data_AF-A0A6B3IK37-F1
#
_entry.id   AF-A0A6B3IK37-F1
#
_cell.length_a   1.000
_cell.length_b   1.000
_cell.length_c   1.000
_cell.angle_alpha   90.00
_cell.angle_beta   90.00
_cell.angle_gamma   90.00
#
_symmetry.space_group_name_H-M   'P 1'
#
loop_
_entity.id
_entity.type
_entity.pdbx_description
1 polymer ?
#
loop_
_entity_poly.entity_id
_entity_poly.type
_entity_poly.pdbx_seq_one_letter_code
_entity_poly.pdbx_strand_id
1 'polypeptide(L)'
;MLVYAPAALLLLVFCVSVLHDRRKFSNAVVLGLAVLCALAAWLYELIRSESASGVVAAWSLLVVGAVAVLLLTYFLFVNGVRMLRKEGRSPSNLLSLAAALAIVGVVALLVAAVVVRTPVLTGVAAAAGGLALYFSFLFLCFVCYAFLYGRLRVRRKADFVVVLGSGLIGGSTVPPLLASRLKRGQAVHARLARRGGSPVLITSGGQGPDEDLPESHAMADHLVAEGFPAHLIEREDRSTTTEENLRFSKAIMEKAKPDYRCVVVTNNYHAFRAALTARRVRIRGQVVGSPTAAYFWPNA
;
A
#
# COMPACT_ATOMS: atom_id res chain seq x y z
N MET A 1 -20.28 -27.40 7.64
CA MET A 1 -18.91 -27.38 8.22
C MET A 1 -17.81 -27.72 7.21
N LEU A 2 -17.91 -28.84 6.46
CA LEU A 2 -16.89 -29.22 5.46
C LEU A 2 -16.69 -28.17 4.35
N VAL A 3 -17.74 -27.44 3.97
CA VAL A 3 -17.68 -26.39 2.94
C VAL A 3 -16.71 -25.25 3.31
N TYR A 4 -16.47 -25.02 4.60
CA TYR A 4 -15.53 -24.00 5.08
C TYR A 4 -14.08 -24.49 5.17
N ALA A 5 -13.80 -25.78 4.94
CA ALA A 5 -12.45 -26.33 5.07
C ALA A 5 -11.39 -25.62 4.21
N PRO A 6 -11.65 -25.25 2.93
CA PRO A 6 -10.69 -24.50 2.13
C PRO A 6 -10.37 -23.12 2.73
N ALA A 7 -11.39 -22.42 3.24
CA ALA A 7 -11.21 -21.11 3.87
C ALA A 7 -10.37 -21.20 5.14
N ALA A 8 -10.65 -22.21 5.98
CA ALA A 8 -9.89 -22.46 7.21
C ALA A 8 -8.42 -22.81 6.94
N LEU A 9 -8.16 -23.65 5.94
CA LEU A 9 -6.80 -24.00 5.53
C LEU A 9 -6.02 -22.77 5.02
N LEU A 10 -6.63 -21.97 4.14
CA LEU A 10 -6.01 -20.75 3.63
C LEU A 10 -5.75 -19.74 4.75
N LEU A 11 -6.67 -19.61 5.71
CA LEU A 11 -6.48 -18.75 6.87
C LEU A 11 -5.32 -19.22 7.75
N LEU A 12 -5.15 -20.53 7.93
CA LEU A 12 -4.01 -21.10 8.65
C LEU A 12 -2.69 -20.81 7.92
N VAL A 13 -2.65 -21.03 6.60
CA VAL A 13 -1.47 -20.70 5.76
C VAL A 13 -1.14 -19.22 5.86
N PHE A 14 -2.15 -18.35 5.83
CA PHE A 14 -2.00 -16.91 6.04
C PHE A 14 -1.35 -16.61 7.39
N CYS A 15 -1.90 -17.14 8.49
CA CYS A 15 -1.38 -16.93 9.84
C CYS A 15 0.10 -17.34 9.96
N VAL A 16 0.45 -18.54 9.47
CA VAL A 16 1.83 -19.04 9.48
C VAL A 16 2.75 -18.13 8.65
N SER A 17 2.32 -17.74 7.45
CA SER A 17 3.12 -16.88 6.56
C SER A 17 3.33 -15.47 7.12
N VAL A 18 2.32 -14.88 7.78
CA VAL A 18 2.42 -13.57 8.46
C VAL A 18 3.33 -13.64 9.68
N LEU A 19 3.34 -14.75 10.41
CA LEU A 19 4.27 -14.95 11.53
C LEU A 19 5.73 -15.02 11.06
N HIS A 20 5.97 -15.63 9.89
CA HIS A 20 7.31 -15.74 9.30
C HIS A 20 7.78 -14.43 8.65
N ASP A 21 7.00 -13.86 7.72
CA ASP A 21 7.30 -12.59 7.05
C ASP A 21 6.03 -11.83 6.67
N ARG A 22 5.76 -10.75 7.39
CA ARG A 22 4.61 -9.87 7.22
C ARG A 22 4.64 -9.07 5.92
N ARG A 23 5.79 -9.00 5.26
CA ARG A 23 6.02 -8.14 4.09
C ARG A 23 5.81 -8.90 2.78
N LYS A 24 5.30 -10.13 2.80
CA LYS A 24 5.01 -10.89 1.58
C LYS A 24 3.69 -10.43 0.96
N PHE A 25 3.72 -10.09 -0.33
CA PHE A 25 2.49 -9.83 -1.09
C PHE A 25 1.56 -11.06 -1.14
N SER A 26 2.13 -12.27 -1.12
CA SER A 26 1.34 -13.51 -1.07
C SER A 26 0.42 -13.58 0.16
N ASN A 27 0.76 -12.93 1.28
CA ASN A 27 -0.14 -12.88 2.44
C ASN A 27 -1.45 -12.16 2.11
N ALA A 28 -1.39 -11.10 1.29
CA ALA A 28 -2.58 -10.38 0.84
C ALA A 28 -3.48 -11.28 -0.01
N VAL A 29 -2.89 -12.00 -0.96
CA VAL A 29 -3.61 -12.91 -1.86
C VAL A 29 -4.22 -14.10 -1.10
N VAL A 30 -3.44 -14.75 -0.21
CA VAL A 30 -3.93 -15.88 0.58
C VAL A 30 -5.06 -15.46 1.51
N LEU A 31 -4.98 -14.28 2.14
CA LEU A 31 -6.08 -13.73 2.93
C LEU A 31 -7.32 -13.46 2.08
N GLY A 32 -7.14 -12.85 0.91
CA GLY A 32 -8.23 -12.59 -0.03
C GLY A 32 -8.91 -13.87 -0.49
N LEU A 33 -8.15 -14.92 -0.81
CA LEU A 33 -8.67 -16.23 -1.17
C LEU A 33 -9.39 -16.89 0.02
N ALA A 34 -8.86 -16.79 1.24
CA ALA A 34 -9.53 -17.31 2.43
C ALA A 34 -10.91 -16.67 2.64
N VAL A 35 -10.99 -15.34 2.52
CA VAL A 35 -12.26 -14.59 2.61
C VAL A 35 -13.20 -14.96 1.47
N LEU A 36 -12.70 -15.05 0.24
CA LEU A 36 -13.51 -15.44 -0.92
C LEU A 36 -14.10 -16.84 -0.76
N CYS A 37 -13.30 -17.83 -0.32
CA CYS A 37 -13.77 -19.18 -0.04
C CYS A 37 -14.79 -19.19 1.11
N ALA A 38 -14.60 -18.38 2.16
CA ALA A 38 -15.56 -18.28 3.26
C ALA A 38 -16.89 -17.69 2.81
N LEU A 39 -16.86 -16.63 1.98
CA LEU A 39 -18.06 -16.02 1.41
C LEU A 39 -18.79 -16.97 0.46
N ALA A 40 -18.06 -17.69 -0.38
CA ALA A 40 -18.63 -18.70 -1.28
C ALA A 40 -19.28 -19.85 -0.49
N ALA A 41 -18.62 -20.34 0.57
CA ALA A 41 -19.17 -21.36 1.45
C ALA A 41 -20.44 -20.89 2.16
N TRP A 42 -20.43 -19.66 2.66
CA TRP A 42 -21.60 -19.04 3.29
C TRP A 42 -22.77 -18.90 2.32
N LEU A 43 -22.52 -18.40 1.11
CA LEU A 43 -23.55 -18.26 0.09
C LEU A 43 -24.11 -19.63 -0.34
N TYR A 44 -23.24 -20.64 -0.48
CA TYR A 44 -23.66 -22.01 -0.82
C TYR A 44 -24.60 -22.60 0.23
N GLU A 45 -24.25 -22.53 1.52
CA GLU A 45 -25.10 -23.03 2.61
C GLU A 45 -26.44 -22.28 2.66
N LEU A 46 -26.41 -20.97 2.41
CA LEU A 46 -27.59 -20.13 2.44
C LEU A 46 -28.55 -20.43 1.27
N ILE A 47 -28.03 -20.67 0.06
CA ILE A 47 -28.83 -21.11 -1.10
C ILE A 47 -29.36 -22.53 -0.88
N ARG A 48 -28.50 -23.44 -0.39
CA ARG A 48 -28.86 -24.84 -0.08
C ARG A 48 -29.96 -24.95 0.97
N SER A 49 -30.06 -23.98 1.89
CA SER A 49 -31.11 -23.96 2.91
C SER A 49 -32.53 -23.73 2.36
N GLU A 50 -32.68 -23.43 1.07
CA GLU A 50 -33.94 -23.03 0.39
C GLU A 50 -34.71 -21.92 1.11
N SER A 51 -34.03 -21.17 1.98
CA SER A 51 -34.62 -20.07 2.71
C SER A 51 -34.82 -18.87 1.78
N ALA A 52 -35.94 -18.16 1.94
CA ALA A 52 -36.17 -16.89 1.25
C ALA A 52 -35.01 -15.90 1.51
N SER A 53 -34.37 -15.99 2.69
CA SER A 53 -33.16 -15.23 3.02
C SER A 53 -31.98 -15.49 2.09
N GLY A 54 -31.82 -16.70 1.54
CA GLY A 54 -30.72 -17.01 0.62
C GLY A 54 -30.83 -16.35 -0.73
N VAL A 55 -32.03 -16.37 -1.30
CA VAL A 55 -32.31 -15.68 -2.56
C VAL A 55 -32.14 -14.17 -2.38
N VAL A 56 -32.68 -13.61 -1.28
CA VAL A 56 -32.54 -12.18 -0.96
C VAL A 56 -31.07 -11.78 -0.78
N ALA A 57 -30.27 -12.59 -0.07
CA ALA A 57 -28.85 -12.31 0.11
C ALA A 57 -28.06 -12.35 -1.20
N ALA A 58 -28.33 -13.32 -2.08
CA ALA A 58 -27.68 -13.41 -3.38
C ALA A 58 -27.96 -12.17 -4.25
N TRP A 59 -29.23 -11.77 -4.36
CA TRP A 59 -29.61 -10.55 -5.09
C TRP A 59 -29.04 -9.29 -4.45
N SER A 60 -29.03 -9.21 -3.11
CA SER A 60 -28.45 -8.08 -2.39
C SER A 60 -26.96 -7.93 -2.68
N LEU A 61 -26.20 -9.03 -2.69
CA LEU A 61 -24.78 -9.02 -3.05
C LEU A 61 -24.55 -8.57 -4.49
N LEU A 62 -25.41 -9.00 -5.42
CA LEU A 62 -25.33 -8.59 -6.83
C LEU A 62 -25.58 -7.09 -6.98
N VAL A 63 -26.63 -6.56 -6.33
CA VAL A 63 -26.96 -5.13 -6.33
C VAL A 63 -25.84 -4.31 -5.70
N VAL A 64 -25.33 -4.73 -4.54
CA VAL A 64 -24.20 -4.06 -3.87
C VAL A 64 -22.96 -4.05 -4.77
N GLY A 65 -22.66 -5.16 -5.45
CA GLY A 65 -21.56 -5.25 -6.41
C GLY A 65 -21.73 -4.28 -7.57
N ALA A 66 -22.92 -4.22 -8.18
CA ALA A 66 -23.22 -3.30 -9.27
C ALA A 66 -23.09 -1.83 -8.84
N VAL A 67 -23.65 -1.48 -7.68
CA VAL A 67 -23.55 -0.12 -7.11
C VAL A 67 -22.10 0.23 -6.80
N ALA A 68 -21.31 -0.71 -6.25
CA ALA A 68 -19.90 -0.49 -5.97
C ALA A 68 -19.10 -0.20 -7.24
N VAL A 69 -19.36 -0.90 -8.35
CA VAL A 69 -18.73 -0.64 -9.66
C VAL A 69 -19.09 0.75 -10.17
N LEU A 70 -20.34 1.17 -10.05
CA LEU A 70 -20.79 2.52 -10.46
C LEU A 70 -20.11 3.62 -9.63
N LEU A 71 -20.10 3.48 -8.31
CA LEU A 71 -19.46 4.44 -7.40
C LEU A 71 -17.95 4.51 -7.62
N LEU A 72 -17.29 3.36 -7.84
CA LEU A 72 -15.86 3.30 -8.15
C LEU A 72 -15.56 4.02 -9.47
N THR A 73 -16.35 3.76 -10.51
CA THR A 73 -16.18 4.39 -11.83
C THR A 73 -16.35 5.90 -11.72
N TYR A 74 -17.38 6.37 -11.02
CA TYR A 74 -17.62 7.78 -10.76
C TYR A 74 -16.45 8.42 -10.00
N PHE A 75 -15.98 7.78 -8.93
CA PHE A 75 -14.85 8.25 -8.14
C PHE A 75 -13.57 8.36 -8.97
N LEU A 76 -13.22 7.33 -9.75
CA LEU A 76 -12.03 7.31 -10.60
C LEU A 76 -12.11 8.39 -11.70
N PHE A 77 -13.30 8.61 -12.27
CA PHE A 77 -13.52 9.67 -13.25
C PHE A 77 -13.32 11.05 -12.64
N VAL A 78 -13.96 11.34 -11.50
CA VAL A 78 -13.80 12.63 -10.79
C VAL A 78 -12.35 12.84 -10.36
N ASN A 79 -11.67 11.80 -9.86
CA ASN A 79 -10.25 11.88 -9.50
C ASN A 79 -9.38 12.20 -10.72
N GLY A 80 -9.55 11.46 -11.81
CA GLY A 80 -8.80 11.66 -13.05
C GLY A 80 -8.99 13.07 -13.64
N VAL A 81 -10.22 13.57 -13.66
CA VAL A 81 -10.50 14.96 -14.11
C VAL A 81 -9.86 15.99 -13.18
N ARG A 82 -9.92 15.78 -11.86
CA ARG A 82 -9.26 16.69 -10.89
C ARG A 82 -7.75 16.70 -11.06
N MET A 83 -7.12 15.54 -11.25
CA MET A 83 -5.68 15.43 -11.48
C MET A 83 -5.27 16.13 -12.77
N LEU A 84 -6.01 15.93 -13.86
CA LEU A 84 -5.73 16.63 -15.12
C LEU A 84 -5.82 18.15 -15.00
N ARG A 85 -6.76 18.66 -14.20
CA ARG A 85 -6.95 20.10 -14.00
C ARG A 85 -5.90 20.72 -13.08
N LYS A 86 -5.45 20.00 -12.05
CA LYS A 86 -4.54 20.55 -11.02
C LYS A 86 -3.06 20.24 -11.26
N GLU A 87 -2.77 19.04 -11.75
CA GLU A 87 -1.41 18.48 -11.84
C GLU A 87 -0.93 18.31 -13.29
N GLY A 88 -1.79 18.64 -14.27
CA GLY A 88 -1.47 18.55 -15.69
C GLY A 88 -1.44 17.13 -16.26
N ARG A 89 -1.00 17.01 -17.52
CA ARG A 89 -1.03 15.77 -18.31
C ARG A 89 0.26 14.97 -18.16
N SER A 90 0.42 14.28 -17.03
CA SER A 90 1.43 13.22 -16.89
C SER A 90 0.79 11.83 -17.02
N PRO A 91 1.54 10.78 -17.43
CA PRO A 91 1.01 9.41 -17.49
C PRO A 91 0.40 8.92 -16.17
N SER A 92 1.00 9.31 -15.04
CA SER A 92 0.48 9.00 -13.70
C SER A 92 -0.89 9.66 -13.44
N ASN A 93 -1.04 10.93 -13.85
CA ASN A 93 -2.28 11.69 -13.66
C ASN A 93 -3.44 11.21 -14.55
N LEU A 94 -3.13 10.52 -15.66
CA LEU A 94 -4.12 9.94 -16.57
C LEU A 94 -4.62 8.55 -16.13
N LEU A 95 -3.91 7.87 -15.23
CA LEU A 95 -4.18 6.48 -14.89
C LEU A 95 -5.59 6.26 -14.31
N SER A 96 -6.05 7.16 -13.43
CA SER A 96 -7.39 7.08 -12.83
C SER A 96 -8.48 7.22 -13.89
N LEU A 97 -8.31 8.13 -14.85
CA LEU A 97 -9.27 8.34 -15.93
C LEU A 97 -9.27 7.17 -16.90
N ALA A 98 -8.09 6.66 -17.26
CA ALA A 98 -7.95 5.47 -18.11
C ALA A 98 -8.60 4.24 -17.46
N ALA A 99 -8.45 4.05 -16.15
CA ALA A 99 -9.11 2.97 -15.41
C ALA A 99 -10.65 3.11 -15.43
N ALA A 100 -11.17 4.33 -15.24
CA ALA A 100 -12.62 4.57 -15.33
C ALA A 100 -13.16 4.22 -16.73
N LEU A 101 -12.48 4.67 -17.79
CA LEU A 101 -12.85 4.36 -19.17
C LEU A 101 -12.75 2.86 -19.48
N ALA A 102 -11.73 2.17 -18.95
CA ALA A 102 -11.59 0.73 -19.10
C ALA A 102 -12.74 -0.03 -18.44
N ILE A 103 -13.18 0.36 -17.24
CA ILE A 103 -14.34 -0.25 -16.57
C ILE A 103 -15.61 -0.05 -17.40
N VAL A 104 -15.86 1.17 -17.89
CA VAL A 104 -17.00 1.45 -18.78
C VAL A 104 -16.92 0.60 -20.05
N GLY A 105 -15.75 0.49 -20.66
CA GLY A 105 -15.52 -0.33 -21.85
C GLY A 105 -15.81 -1.81 -21.62
N VAL A 106 -15.36 -2.38 -20.50
CA VAL A 106 -15.66 -3.78 -20.13
C VAL A 106 -17.15 -3.98 -19.89
N VAL A 107 -17.83 -3.06 -19.20
CA VAL A 107 -19.28 -3.15 -18.97
C VAL A 107 -20.05 -3.06 -20.30
N ALA A 108 -19.69 -2.11 -21.17
CA ALA A 108 -20.31 -1.98 -22.49
C ALA A 108 -20.11 -3.25 -23.35
N LEU A 109 -18.91 -3.83 -23.29
CA LEU A 109 -18.58 -5.08 -23.99
C LEU A 109 -19.40 -6.27 -23.47
N LEU A 110 -19.58 -6.39 -22.15
CA LEU A 110 -20.44 -7.42 -21.54
C LEU A 110 -21.91 -7.25 -21.96
N VAL A 111 -22.42 -6.01 -21.96
CA VAL A 111 -23.79 -5.72 -22.43
C VAL A 111 -23.94 -6.06 -23.90
N ALA A 112 -22.99 -5.65 -24.75
CA ALA A 112 -23.00 -5.96 -26.18
C ALA A 112 -22.98 -7.48 -26.43
N ALA A 113 -22.21 -8.24 -25.66
CA ALA A 113 -22.20 -9.71 -25.74
C ALA A 113 -23.58 -10.33 -25.44
N VAL A 114 -24.29 -9.83 -24.43
CA VAL A 114 -25.64 -10.31 -24.07
C VAL A 114 -26.69 -9.96 -25.13
N VAL A 115 -26.54 -8.80 -25.79
CA VAL A 115 -27.49 -8.33 -26.82
C VAL A 115 -27.24 -9.01 -28.17
N VAL A 116 -25.99 -9.03 -28.64
CA VAL A 116 -25.62 -9.51 -29.99
C VAL A 116 -25.49 -11.03 -30.02
N ARG A 117 -25.14 -11.66 -28.89
CA ARG A 117 -25.10 -13.12 -28.69
C ARG A 117 -24.22 -13.90 -29.69
N THR A 118 -23.18 -13.26 -30.23
CA THR A 118 -22.18 -13.97 -31.05
C THR A 118 -21.13 -14.65 -30.16
N PRO A 119 -20.64 -15.85 -30.54
CA PRO A 119 -19.69 -16.60 -29.73
C PRO A 119 -18.35 -15.85 -29.59
N VAL A 120 -17.90 -15.18 -30.64
CA VAL A 120 -16.68 -14.37 -30.63
C VAL A 120 -16.79 -13.22 -29.62
N LEU A 121 -17.88 -12.44 -29.68
CA LEU A 121 -18.07 -11.31 -28.77
C LEU A 121 -18.22 -11.78 -27.32
N THR A 122 -18.94 -12.89 -27.10
CA THR A 122 -19.08 -13.51 -25.77
C THR A 122 -17.74 -13.96 -25.22
N GLY A 123 -16.90 -14.61 -26.03
CA GLY A 123 -15.55 -15.03 -25.64
C GLY A 123 -14.65 -13.84 -25.29
N VAL A 124 -14.65 -12.80 -26.11
CA VAL A 124 -13.87 -11.57 -25.87
C VAL A 124 -14.36 -10.85 -24.60
N ALA A 125 -15.67 -10.72 -24.43
CA ALA A 125 -16.27 -10.10 -23.24
C ALA A 125 -15.98 -10.89 -21.96
N ALA A 126 -16.06 -12.22 -22.01
CA ALA A 126 -15.72 -13.08 -20.88
C ALA A 126 -14.23 -12.99 -20.51
N ALA A 127 -13.34 -12.97 -21.50
CA ALA A 127 -11.91 -12.80 -21.26
C ALA A 127 -11.59 -11.42 -20.63
N ALA A 128 -12.16 -10.35 -21.18
CA ALA A 128 -11.99 -8.99 -20.65
C ALA A 128 -12.56 -8.85 -19.23
N GLY A 129 -13.76 -9.39 -18.99
CA GLY A 129 -14.39 -9.42 -17.68
C GLY A 129 -13.59 -10.24 -16.66
N GLY A 130 -13.07 -11.41 -17.05
CA GLY A 130 -12.21 -12.23 -16.21
C GLY A 130 -10.90 -11.53 -15.82
N LEU A 131 -10.27 -10.84 -16.77
CA LEU A 131 -9.07 -10.04 -16.52
C LEU A 131 -9.36 -8.87 -15.58
N ALA A 132 -10.49 -8.18 -15.78
CA ALA A 132 -10.94 -7.10 -14.90
C ALA A 132 -11.16 -7.61 -13.48
N LEU A 133 -11.89 -8.73 -13.31
CA LEU A 133 -12.12 -9.35 -12.01
C LEU A 133 -10.81 -9.78 -11.33
N TYR A 134 -9.87 -10.33 -12.07
CA TYR A 134 -8.55 -10.72 -11.55
C TYR A 134 -7.77 -9.52 -11.01
N PHE A 135 -7.65 -8.43 -11.79
CA PHE A 135 -6.97 -7.23 -11.34
C PHE A 135 -7.71 -6.52 -10.19
N SER A 136 -9.04 -6.47 -10.23
CA SER A 136 -9.85 -5.94 -9.12
C SER A 136 -9.65 -6.75 -7.84
N PHE A 137 -9.58 -8.09 -7.94
CA PHE A 137 -9.29 -8.96 -6.81
C PHE A 137 -7.90 -8.70 -6.22
N LEU A 138 -6.86 -8.62 -7.06
CA LEU A 138 -5.50 -8.31 -6.61
C LEU A 138 -5.40 -6.92 -5.97
N PHE A 139 -6.06 -5.92 -6.56
CA PHE A 139 -6.11 -4.57 -6.02
C PHE A 139 -6.82 -4.53 -4.67
N LEU A 140 -7.96 -5.21 -4.53
CA LEU A 140 -8.67 -5.32 -3.25
C LEU A 140 -7.81 -6.02 -2.20
N CYS A 141 -7.15 -7.13 -2.56
CA CYS A 141 -6.20 -7.81 -1.67
C CYS A 141 -5.10 -6.85 -1.21
N PHE A 142 -4.52 -6.08 -2.13
CA PHE A 142 -3.49 -5.09 -1.83
C PHE A 142 -4.00 -4.03 -0.85
N VAL A 143 -5.14 -3.39 -1.11
CA VAL A 143 -5.69 -2.34 -0.25
C VAL A 143 -6.06 -2.87 1.14
N CYS A 144 -6.78 -3.99 1.21
CA CYS A 144 -7.16 -4.62 2.47
C CYS A 144 -5.93 -5.02 3.30
N TYR A 145 -4.93 -5.62 2.67
CA TYR A 145 -3.73 -6.02 3.38
C TYR A 145 -2.82 -4.84 3.72
N ALA A 146 -2.76 -3.79 2.89
CA ALA A 146 -2.03 -2.56 3.23
C ALA A 146 -2.61 -1.91 4.50
N PHE A 147 -3.94 -1.87 4.60
CA PHE A 147 -4.63 -1.40 5.80
C PHE A 147 -4.34 -2.27 7.02
N LEU A 148 -4.40 -3.60 6.88
CA LEU A 148 -4.04 -4.53 7.94
C LEU A 148 -2.58 -4.37 8.37
N TYR A 149 -1.66 -4.29 7.41
CA TYR A 149 -0.23 -4.13 7.62
C TYR A 149 0.09 -2.85 8.39
N GLY A 150 -0.58 -1.73 8.07
CA GLY A 150 -0.44 -0.47 8.80
C GLY A 150 -0.80 -0.55 10.28
N ARG A 151 -1.66 -1.50 10.67
CA ARG A 151 -2.05 -1.76 12.07
C ARG A 151 -1.10 -2.73 12.79
N LEU A 152 -0.18 -3.38 12.10
CA LEU A 152 0.75 -4.33 12.70
C LEU A 152 1.83 -3.63 13.53
N ARG A 153 1.85 -3.91 14.84
CA ARG A 153 2.84 -3.33 15.76
C ARG A 153 4.26 -3.78 15.42
N VAL A 154 5.21 -2.84 15.53
CA VAL A 154 6.65 -3.13 15.59
C VAL A 154 6.97 -3.86 16.89
N ARG A 155 7.39 -5.13 16.78
CA ARG A 155 7.68 -6.00 17.94
C ARG A 155 9.18 -6.15 18.23
N ARG A 156 10.07 -5.88 17.26
CA ARG A 156 11.51 -6.20 17.39
C ARG A 156 12.33 -5.00 17.86
N LYS A 157 13.45 -5.28 18.54
CA LYS A 157 14.55 -4.33 18.73
C LYS A 157 15.10 -3.94 17.34
N ALA A 158 15.43 -2.66 17.18
CA ALA A 158 16.03 -2.12 15.98
C ALA A 158 17.19 -1.20 16.36
N ASP A 159 18.26 -1.27 15.58
CA ASP A 159 19.49 -0.50 15.70
C ASP A 159 19.43 0.80 14.86
N PHE A 160 18.51 0.85 13.89
CA PHE A 160 18.34 2.02 13.02
C PHE A 160 16.87 2.38 12.81
N VAL A 161 16.59 3.67 12.65
CA VAL A 161 15.30 4.21 12.21
C VAL A 161 15.53 5.00 10.93
N VAL A 162 15.05 4.50 9.80
CA VAL A 162 15.22 5.16 8.49
C VAL A 162 13.97 5.95 8.18
N VAL A 163 14.04 7.26 8.02
CA VAL A 163 12.93 8.10 7.57
C VAL A 163 13.11 8.40 6.09
N LEU A 164 12.12 8.05 5.27
CA LEU A 164 12.16 8.27 3.82
C LEU A 164 11.65 9.66 3.44
N GLY A 165 12.34 10.29 2.51
CA GLY A 165 11.98 11.55 1.85
C GLY A 165 10.66 11.53 1.06
N SER A 166 10.12 12.71 0.79
CA SER A 166 8.90 12.93 0.00
C SER A 166 8.85 14.27 -0.74
N GLY A 167 10.00 14.89 -0.98
CA GLY A 167 10.15 16.21 -1.58
C GLY A 167 10.09 17.37 -0.59
N LEU A 168 10.70 18.48 -0.96
CA LEU A 168 10.72 19.76 -0.25
C LEU A 168 9.77 20.80 -0.90
N ILE A 169 9.31 21.76 -0.10
CA ILE A 169 8.58 22.95 -0.57
C ILE A 169 9.60 24.08 -0.79
N GLY A 170 9.55 24.72 -1.96
CA GLY A 170 10.44 25.83 -2.28
C GLY A 170 11.92 25.45 -2.15
N GLY A 171 12.23 24.22 -2.56
CA GLY A 171 13.57 23.65 -2.61
C GLY A 171 14.28 23.40 -1.28
N SER A 172 13.77 23.90 -0.15
CA SER A 172 14.46 23.87 1.14
C SER A 172 13.58 23.57 2.36
N THR A 173 12.27 23.76 2.25
CA THR A 173 11.37 23.67 3.41
C THR A 173 10.74 22.29 3.52
N VAL A 174 10.81 21.69 4.71
CA VAL A 174 10.15 20.41 5.02
C VAL A 174 8.61 20.56 4.98
N PRO A 175 7.88 19.88 4.06
CA PRO A 175 6.42 19.95 4.04
C PRO A 175 5.77 19.29 5.27
N PRO A 176 4.51 19.60 5.58
CA PRO A 176 3.77 18.97 6.68
C PRO A 176 3.75 17.44 6.62
N LEU A 177 3.72 16.84 5.42
CA LEU A 177 3.80 15.38 5.25
C LEU A 177 5.15 14.81 5.69
N LEU A 178 6.25 15.47 5.32
CA LEU A 178 7.60 15.05 5.69
C LEU A 178 7.84 15.30 7.18
N ALA A 179 7.37 16.41 7.73
CA ALA A 179 7.38 16.69 9.17
C ALA A 179 6.63 15.60 9.97
N SER A 180 5.47 15.14 9.48
CA SER A 180 4.73 14.01 10.08
C SER A 180 5.56 12.71 10.09
N ARG A 181 6.32 12.45 9.02
CA ARG A 181 7.25 11.30 8.95
C ARG A 181 8.39 11.44 9.96
N LEU A 182 8.99 12.62 10.07
CA LEU A 182 10.08 12.91 11.03
C LEU A 182 9.60 12.74 12.47
N LYS A 183 8.46 13.33 12.83
CA LYS A 183 7.83 13.13 14.15
C LYS A 183 7.53 11.67 14.45
N ARG A 184 7.08 10.92 13.44
CA ARG A 184 6.87 9.47 13.57
C ARG A 184 8.20 8.74 13.80
N GLY A 185 9.26 9.13 13.10
CA GLY A 185 10.63 8.63 13.27
C GLY A 185 11.14 8.87 14.69
N GLN A 186 11.06 10.10 15.19
CA GLN A 186 11.40 10.45 16.57
C GLN A 186 10.62 9.61 17.59
N ALA A 187 9.30 9.45 17.41
CA ALA A 187 8.48 8.65 18.31
C ALA A 187 8.87 7.15 18.33
N VAL A 188 9.24 6.60 17.16
CA VAL A 188 9.77 5.24 17.06
C VAL A 188 11.14 5.13 17.74
N HIS A 189 12.03 6.08 17.47
CA HIS A 189 13.35 6.18 18.09
C HIS A 189 13.24 6.23 19.61
N ALA A 190 12.45 7.16 20.17
CA ALA A 190 12.24 7.31 21.60
C ALA A 190 11.64 6.05 22.26
N ARG A 191 10.76 5.33 21.54
CA ARG A 191 10.22 4.04 22.03
C ARG A 191 11.28 2.94 22.08
N LEU A 192 12.19 2.92 21.12
CA LEU A 192 13.32 1.98 21.10
C LEU A 192 14.36 2.34 22.17
N ALA A 193 14.63 3.63 22.35
CA ALA A 193 15.54 4.14 23.37
C ALA A 193 15.10 3.77 24.79
N ARG A 194 13.80 3.98 25.11
CA ARG A 194 13.20 3.54 26.39
C ARG A 194 13.28 2.04 26.67
N ARG A 195 13.57 1.22 25.66
CA ARG A 195 13.78 -0.25 25.79
C ARG A 195 15.25 -0.62 25.93
N GLY A 196 16.12 0.35 26.19
CA GLY A 196 17.56 0.18 26.36
C GLY A 196 18.35 0.12 25.05
N GLY A 197 17.78 0.58 23.93
CA GLY A 197 18.51 0.76 22.68
C GLY A 197 19.07 2.18 22.53
N SER A 198 19.94 2.40 21.55
CA SER A 198 20.33 3.75 21.10
C SER A 198 20.39 3.74 19.56
N PRO A 199 19.22 3.66 18.89
CA PRO A 199 19.23 3.49 17.44
C PRO A 199 19.65 4.76 16.73
N VAL A 200 20.39 4.63 15.63
CA VAL A 200 20.72 5.78 14.77
C VAL A 200 19.51 6.10 13.88
N LEU A 201 19.17 7.38 13.76
CA LEU A 201 18.12 7.85 12.86
C LEU A 201 18.76 8.25 11.52
N ILE A 202 18.41 7.53 10.45
CA ILE A 202 18.87 7.84 9.09
C ILE A 202 17.80 8.69 8.39
N THR A 203 18.15 9.89 7.94
CA THR A 203 17.33 10.67 7.01
C THR A 203 17.76 10.31 5.58
N SER A 204 16.84 9.74 4.78
CA SER A 204 17.15 9.23 3.44
C SER A 204 16.33 9.98 2.40
N GLY A 205 17.05 10.65 1.50
CA GLY A 205 16.52 11.42 0.38
C GLY A 205 17.62 12.28 -0.23
N GLY A 206 17.87 12.07 -1.52
CA GLY A 206 18.79 12.89 -2.30
C GLY A 206 18.19 14.21 -2.74
N GLN A 207 18.82 14.87 -3.71
CA GLN A 207 18.38 16.16 -4.24
C GLN A 207 17.50 15.96 -5.47
N GLY A 208 16.26 16.43 -5.39
CA GLY A 208 15.36 16.54 -6.53
C GLY A 208 15.78 17.65 -7.51
N PRO A 209 15.28 17.62 -8.76
CA PRO A 209 15.60 18.65 -9.76
C PRO A 209 15.12 20.05 -9.37
N ASP A 210 14.08 20.15 -8.53
CA ASP A 210 13.51 21.42 -8.05
C ASP A 210 13.92 21.74 -6.59
N GLU A 211 15.04 21.16 -6.12
CA GLU A 211 15.50 21.28 -4.74
C GLU A 211 16.87 21.95 -4.62
N ASP A 212 17.02 22.85 -3.65
CA ASP A 212 18.27 23.61 -3.41
C ASP A 212 19.29 22.78 -2.62
N LEU A 213 18.80 21.81 -1.84
CA LEU A 213 19.61 20.88 -1.06
C LEU A 213 18.95 19.50 -1.01
N PRO A 214 19.72 18.43 -0.74
CA PRO A 214 19.14 17.10 -0.57
C PRO A 214 18.11 17.06 0.55
N GLU A 215 17.01 16.33 0.33
CA GLU A 215 15.93 16.19 1.32
C GLU A 215 16.46 15.75 2.70
N SER A 216 17.42 14.83 2.71
CA SER A 216 18.04 14.30 3.94
C SER A 216 18.72 15.36 4.81
N HIS A 217 19.26 16.43 4.21
CA HIS A 217 19.89 17.54 4.93
C HIS A 217 18.81 18.42 5.57
N ALA A 218 17.81 18.85 4.79
CA ALA A 218 16.67 19.61 5.31
C ALA A 218 15.93 18.85 6.43
N MET A 219 15.78 17.52 6.28
CA MET A 219 15.22 16.64 7.30
C MET A 219 16.07 16.59 8.58
N ALA A 220 17.40 16.50 8.46
CA ALA A 220 18.30 16.45 9.60
C ALA A 220 18.29 17.77 10.37
N ASP A 221 18.35 18.90 9.65
CA ASP A 221 18.34 20.24 10.24
C ASP A 221 17.01 20.51 10.96
N HIS A 222 15.89 20.08 10.37
CA HIS A 222 14.58 20.13 11.03
C HIS A 222 14.53 19.32 12.33
N LEU A 223 15.09 18.10 12.34
CA LEU A 223 15.16 17.27 13.55
C LEU A 223 16.00 17.92 14.65
N VAL A 224 17.15 18.50 14.29
CA VAL A 224 18.04 19.20 15.23
C VAL A 224 17.36 20.44 15.80
N ALA A 225 16.65 21.21 14.97
CA ALA A 225 15.87 22.36 15.40
C ALA A 225 14.73 21.98 16.38
N GLU A 226 14.15 20.79 16.24
CA GLU A 226 13.20 20.21 17.21
C GLU A 226 13.86 19.58 18.45
N GLY A 227 15.18 19.68 18.60
CA GLY A 227 15.94 19.21 19.77
C GLY A 227 16.40 17.75 19.70
N PHE A 228 16.36 17.11 18.52
CA PHE A 228 16.91 15.76 18.37
C PHE A 228 18.45 15.79 18.37
N PRO A 229 19.14 14.86 19.06
CA PRO A 229 20.60 14.89 19.13
C PRO A 229 21.27 14.65 17.77
N ALA A 230 22.06 15.63 17.30
CA ALA A 230 22.70 15.58 15.98
C ALA A 230 23.62 14.37 15.79
N HIS A 231 24.33 13.92 16.84
CA HIS A 231 25.21 12.76 16.79
C HIS A 231 24.48 11.41 16.61
N LEU A 232 23.15 11.40 16.71
CA LEU A 232 22.32 10.22 16.43
C LEU A 232 21.67 10.27 15.04
N ILE A 233 22.00 11.28 14.22
CA ILE A 233 21.48 11.44 12.87
C ILE A 233 22.56 11.06 11.86
N GLU A 234 22.20 10.20 10.92
CA GLU A 234 23.00 9.91 9.73
C GLU A 234 22.22 10.32 8.48
N ARG A 235 22.92 10.86 7.47
CA ARG A 235 22.30 11.40 6.25
C ARG A 235 22.60 10.48 5.06
N GLU A 236 21.57 10.15 4.30
CA GLU A 236 21.69 9.51 2.99
C GLU A 236 21.14 10.47 1.93
N ASP A 237 22.02 11.05 1.13
CA ASP A 237 21.76 12.22 0.28
C ASP A 237 21.93 11.98 -1.23
N ARG A 238 21.93 10.73 -1.68
CA ARG A 238 22.18 10.38 -3.08
C ARG A 238 20.98 9.79 -3.81
N SER A 239 19.96 9.35 -3.08
CA SER A 239 18.84 8.62 -3.67
C SER A 239 17.88 9.52 -4.45
N THR A 240 17.45 9.05 -5.61
CA THR A 240 16.44 9.71 -6.46
C THR A 240 15.12 8.94 -6.50
N THR A 241 15.13 7.68 -6.03
CA THR A 241 13.94 6.81 -5.98
C THR A 241 13.77 6.17 -4.62
N THR A 242 12.55 5.71 -4.29
CA THR A 242 12.29 4.95 -3.05
C THR A 242 13.12 3.66 -2.96
N GLU A 243 13.45 3.03 -4.09
CA GLU A 243 14.30 1.84 -4.10
C GLU A 243 15.77 2.18 -3.77
N GLU A 244 16.28 3.29 -4.32
CA GLU A 244 17.61 3.79 -4.01
C GLU A 244 17.73 4.25 -2.56
N ASN A 245 16.74 4.96 -2.03
CA ASN A 245 16.67 5.35 -0.61
C ASN A 245 16.94 4.13 0.28
N LEU A 246 16.19 3.04 0.03
CA LEU A 246 16.32 1.80 0.77
C LEU A 246 17.69 1.13 0.54
N ARG A 247 18.19 1.07 -0.69
CA ARG A 247 19.47 0.44 -1.03
C ARG A 247 20.66 1.18 -0.43
N PHE A 248 20.67 2.50 -0.48
CA PHE A 248 21.76 3.33 0.03
C PHE A 248 21.72 3.40 1.57
N SER A 249 20.53 3.55 2.15
CA SER A 249 20.36 3.40 3.61
C SER A 249 20.83 2.03 4.10
N LYS A 250 20.56 0.96 3.34
CA LYS A 250 21.04 -0.39 3.64
C LYS A 250 22.57 -0.45 3.68
N ALA A 251 23.25 0.15 2.70
CA ALA A 251 24.71 0.15 2.67
C ALA A 251 25.32 0.88 3.90
N ILE A 252 24.71 2.00 4.32
CA ILE A 252 25.10 2.72 5.54
C ILE A 252 24.94 1.82 6.78
N MET A 253 23.77 1.18 6.92
CA MET A 253 23.49 0.28 8.05
C MET A 253 24.41 -0.95 8.07
N GLU A 254 24.67 -1.59 6.94
CA GLU A 254 25.54 -2.78 6.84
C GLU A 254 27.00 -2.44 7.19
N LYS A 255 27.49 -1.27 6.77
CA LYS A 255 28.83 -0.78 7.12
C LYS A 255 28.96 -0.54 8.63
N ALA A 256 27.94 0.01 9.26
CA ALA A 256 27.94 0.27 10.70
C ALA A 256 27.71 -1.00 11.54
N LYS A 257 26.82 -1.90 11.09
CA LYS A 257 26.48 -3.15 11.77
C LYS A 257 25.98 -4.21 10.77
N PRO A 258 26.75 -5.26 10.45
CA PRO A 258 26.34 -6.29 9.48
C PRO A 258 25.02 -7.00 9.83
N ASP A 259 24.76 -7.23 11.11
CA ASP A 259 23.53 -7.87 11.60
C ASP A 259 22.46 -6.88 12.06
N TYR A 260 22.43 -5.69 11.46
CA TYR A 260 21.49 -4.64 11.81
C TYR A 260 20.03 -5.08 11.74
N ARG A 261 19.21 -4.41 12.54
CA ARG A 261 17.76 -4.37 12.39
C ARG A 261 17.30 -2.94 12.27
N CYS A 262 16.33 -2.66 11.41
CA CYS A 262 15.82 -1.30 11.27
C CYS A 262 14.30 -1.20 11.29
N VAL A 263 13.83 0.02 11.55
CA VAL A 263 12.46 0.44 11.28
C VAL A 263 12.49 1.51 10.20
N VAL A 264 11.81 1.27 9.08
CA VAL A 264 11.67 2.27 8.02
C VAL A 264 10.36 3.03 8.23
N VAL A 265 10.39 4.35 8.10
CA VAL A 265 9.27 5.25 8.32
C VAL A 265 8.92 5.94 7.02
N THR A 266 7.65 5.85 6.63
CA THR A 266 7.08 6.55 5.47
C THR A 266 5.63 6.93 5.77
N ASN A 267 4.85 7.41 4.81
CA ASN A 267 3.42 7.66 5.00
C ASN A 267 2.58 6.37 4.97
N ASN A 268 1.41 6.38 5.62
CA ASN A 268 0.53 5.21 5.75
C ASN A 268 0.22 4.52 4.41
N TYR A 269 -0.07 5.30 3.37
CA TYR A 269 -0.44 4.77 2.06
C TYR A 269 0.75 4.17 1.29
N HIS A 270 1.98 4.62 1.56
CA HIS A 270 3.20 4.03 0.98
C HIS A 270 3.82 2.92 1.83
N ALA A 271 3.37 2.72 3.07
CA ALA A 271 4.02 1.82 4.02
C ALA A 271 4.10 0.37 3.52
N PHE A 272 3.01 -0.15 2.91
CA PHE A 272 3.03 -1.51 2.39
C PHE A 272 3.90 -1.64 1.12
N ARG A 273 3.82 -0.67 0.20
CA ARG A 273 4.68 -0.63 -1.00
C ARG A 273 6.17 -0.57 -0.62
N ALA A 274 6.52 0.30 0.32
CA ALA A 274 7.87 0.40 0.86
C ALA A 274 8.28 -0.91 1.56
N ALA A 275 7.36 -1.62 2.22
CA ALA A 275 7.64 -2.93 2.82
C ALA A 275 7.96 -4.01 1.78
N LEU A 276 7.25 -4.03 0.65
CA LEU A 276 7.53 -4.91 -0.48
C LEU A 276 8.93 -4.61 -1.06
N THR A 277 9.25 -3.33 -1.28
CA THR A 277 10.57 -2.93 -1.77
C THR A 277 11.69 -3.25 -0.78
N ALA A 278 11.50 -2.96 0.51
CA ALA A 278 12.46 -3.29 1.57
C ALA A 278 12.74 -4.80 1.63
N ARG A 279 11.72 -5.65 1.42
CA ARG A 279 11.90 -7.09 1.29
C ARG A 279 12.70 -7.48 0.05
N ARG A 280 12.40 -6.88 -1.11
CA ARG A 280 13.14 -7.13 -2.38
C ARG A 280 14.63 -6.79 -2.24
N VAL A 281 14.97 -5.68 -1.59
CA VAL A 281 16.37 -5.29 -1.33
C VAL A 281 16.99 -6.00 -0.11
N ARG A 282 16.27 -6.95 0.50
CA ARG A 282 16.70 -7.76 1.64
C ARG A 282 17.04 -6.97 2.92
N ILE A 283 16.36 -5.84 3.15
CA ILE A 283 16.50 -5.09 4.40
C ILE A 283 15.93 -5.90 5.57
N ARG A 284 16.68 -5.95 6.68
CA ARG A 284 16.30 -6.62 7.93
C ARG A 284 15.45 -5.71 8.81
N GLY A 285 14.32 -5.26 8.28
CA GLY A 285 13.49 -4.26 8.97
C GLY A 285 12.01 -4.31 8.68
N GLN A 286 11.24 -3.65 9.54
CA GLN A 286 9.80 -3.44 9.37
C GLN A 286 9.55 -2.01 8.91
N VAL A 287 8.58 -1.83 8.02
CA VAL A 287 8.13 -0.50 7.61
C VAL A 287 6.92 -0.08 8.42
N VAL A 288 6.88 1.17 8.88
CA VAL A 288 5.75 1.80 9.56
C VAL A 288 5.29 3.04 8.82
N GLY A 289 3.98 3.26 8.84
CA GLY A 289 3.36 4.48 8.36
C GLY A 289 3.32 5.60 9.40
N SER A 290 3.30 6.83 8.91
CA SER A 290 2.94 8.06 9.60
C SER A 290 1.57 8.54 9.11
N PRO A 291 0.78 9.22 9.97
CA PRO A 291 -0.49 9.81 9.57
C PRO A 291 -0.35 10.70 8.34
N THR A 292 -1.33 10.62 7.43
CA THR A 292 -1.41 11.39 6.20
C THR A 292 -2.82 11.95 6.09
N ALA A 293 -2.98 13.18 5.60
CA ALA A 293 -4.28 13.73 5.26
C ALA A 293 -4.99 12.87 4.20
N ALA A 294 -6.30 12.67 4.36
CA ALA A 294 -7.10 11.74 3.56
C ALA A 294 -7.13 12.05 2.05
N TYR A 295 -6.85 13.30 1.65
CA TYR A 295 -6.88 13.69 0.24
C TYR A 295 -5.67 13.21 -0.58
N PHE A 296 -4.59 12.71 0.06
CA PHE A 296 -3.44 12.12 -0.65
C PHE A 296 -3.62 10.63 -0.98
N TRP A 297 -4.63 9.97 -0.42
CA TRP A 297 -4.90 8.54 -0.62
C TRP A 297 -5.17 8.11 -2.08
N PRO A 298 -5.88 8.91 -2.91
CA PRO A 298 -6.22 8.50 -4.28
C PRO A 298 -5.01 8.37 -5.23
N ASN A 299 -3.86 8.95 -4.88
CA ASN A 299 -2.65 9.03 -5.72
C ASN A 299 -1.50 8.15 -5.20
N ALA A 300 -1.79 7.30 -4.22
CA ALA A 300 -0.87 6.49 -3.44
C ALA A 300 -0.20 5.32 -4.18
#